data_AF-A0A940N901-F1
#
_entry.id   AF-A0A940N901-F1
#
_cell.length_a   1.000
_cell.length_b   1.000
_cell.length_c   1.000
_cell.angle_alpha   90.00
_cell.angle_beta   90.00
_cell.angle_gamma   90.00
#
_symmetry.space_group_name_H-M   'P 1'
#
loop_
_entity.id
_entity.type
_entity.pdbx_description
1 polymer ?
#
loop_
_entity_poly.entity_id
_entity_poly.type
_entity_poly.pdbx_seq_one_letter_code
_entity_poly.pdbx_strand_id
1 'polypeptide(L)'
;MSSDENETSSGVPEDAHAGAGRYRLGDVANIVSHHSADEIDSIESDAAFSPLSSRLHQMFPSLSAREIERMRPFGFETTWKAGETLFTMGKPSPGLVVILSGLVRVARRDAMGKLHRVTDQHAGHFLGEIAQLYGHPCLGDGHAIEDTKGLVVLSPQLRSLLVAEAELGEKIMRALILRRVGLIESGSGPVLVGDTSDAHMISLQSLLRRNAYPYSIIDAGSEPDTVALLERISACKADFPIVICPDGTVLRAPDENQLAAHLGWLPEFDPIHVYDVVIVGAGPAGLASAVYAASEGLSVAVFDSRGPGGQASASARIENYLGFPTGISGQALTGRAFVQAQKFGVHISIPTRVRALHCDRMPLEVELADGKRIASHTVVIASGAAYRKPAIEGLDRLTGHGVFFGTSPVEAKLCRALDVVVIGGGNSAGQGVVYLASQANHVHLLIRGRELESSMSRYLIDRIARLPNVTLHTETEVVSLSGDESSLTAVNCKSPQGDVSFDVKHLFIFTGADPNTDWLEGCNVETDDKGFIRTGSSVHDGYEDVDLTLETSVPGVFAIGDVRSGSTKRVAAAVGEGAAVVGQVHGVLRERQRLTGGAR
;
A
#
# COMPACT_ATOMS: atom_id res chain seq x y z
N MET A 1 79.39 13.63 -16.20
CA MET A 1 79.83 12.49 -15.37
C MET A 1 78.59 11.66 -15.08
N SER A 2 78.38 10.70 -15.99
CA SER A 2 78.08 9.26 -15.74
C SER A 2 76.61 9.03 -15.38
N SER A 3 75.73 8.65 -16.33
CA SER A 3 75.59 7.32 -16.98
C SER A 3 75.31 6.24 -15.90
N ASP A 4 74.22 5.46 -15.94
CA ASP A 4 73.75 4.53 -17.00
C ASP A 4 72.20 4.43 -16.93
N GLU A 5 71.40 4.38 -18.01
CA GLU A 5 71.16 3.25 -18.95
C GLU A 5 70.76 1.93 -18.21
N ASN A 6 69.70 1.17 -18.52
CA ASN A 6 68.90 1.03 -19.73
C ASN A 6 67.62 0.17 -19.49
N GLU A 7 66.56 0.45 -20.28
CA GLU A 7 65.63 -0.48 -20.99
C GLU A 7 65.02 -1.74 -20.31
N THR A 8 63.71 -2.08 -20.41
CA THR A 8 62.87 -2.22 -21.62
C THR A 8 61.38 -2.51 -21.30
N SER A 9 60.47 -1.92 -22.11
CA SER A 9 59.29 -2.52 -22.81
C SER A 9 58.38 -3.53 -22.09
N SER A 10 57.04 -3.40 -22.02
CA SER A 10 56.09 -3.29 -23.14
C SER A 10 54.62 -3.07 -22.67
N GLY A 11 53.85 -2.26 -23.41
CA GLY A 11 52.47 -2.64 -23.82
C GLY A 11 51.25 -2.18 -23.00
N VAL A 12 50.74 -0.97 -23.31
CA VAL A 12 49.36 -0.57 -23.73
C VAL A 12 48.12 -0.92 -22.84
N PRO A 13 47.09 -0.04 -22.77
CA PRO A 13 46.18 0.15 -21.63
C PRO A 13 44.75 -0.40 -21.85
N GLU A 14 44.00 -0.63 -20.76
CA GLU A 14 42.53 -0.57 -20.67
C GLU A 14 42.08 -0.96 -19.25
N ASP A 15 41.36 -0.08 -18.55
CA ASP A 15 39.91 -0.24 -18.33
C ASP A 15 39.38 0.61 -17.16
N ALA A 16 38.28 1.29 -17.46
CA ALA A 16 37.49 2.07 -16.54
C ALA A 16 36.54 1.15 -15.76
N HIS A 17 36.52 1.27 -14.42
CA HIS A 17 35.36 0.87 -13.63
C HIS A 17 34.99 1.93 -12.61
N ALA A 18 33.82 2.52 -12.85
CA ALA A 18 33.10 3.40 -11.94
C ALA A 18 32.68 2.61 -10.68
N GLY A 19 33.16 3.04 -9.52
CA GLY A 19 32.72 2.57 -8.21
C GLY A 19 31.66 3.51 -7.64
N ALA A 20 30.42 3.00 -7.50
CA ALA A 20 29.38 3.64 -6.71
C ALA A 20 29.76 3.56 -5.21
N GLY A 21 30.16 4.69 -4.63
CA GLY A 21 30.55 4.79 -3.23
C GLY A 21 29.35 4.80 -2.28
N ARG A 22 29.16 3.71 -1.52
CA ARG A 22 28.34 3.69 -0.30
C ARG A 22 29.13 4.33 0.84
N TYR A 23 28.69 5.47 1.35
CA TYR A 23 29.23 6.05 2.60
C TYR A 23 28.37 5.61 3.78
N ARG A 24 28.98 5.05 4.84
CA ARG A 24 28.33 4.78 6.13
C ARG A 24 28.51 5.99 7.05
N LEU A 25 27.41 6.53 7.57
CA LEU A 25 27.42 7.53 8.66
C LEU A 25 27.84 6.86 9.97
N GLY A 26 29.16 6.76 10.19
CA GLY A 26 29.73 6.40 11.47
C GLY A 26 30.61 7.54 11.95
N ASP A 27 30.00 8.64 12.39
CA ASP A 27 30.63 9.73 13.20
C ASP A 27 29.54 10.71 13.68
N VAL A 28 28.46 10.18 14.28
CA VAL A 28 27.43 11.00 14.94
C VAL A 28 27.27 10.50 16.38
N ALA A 29 28.31 10.70 17.18
CA ALA A 29 28.27 10.52 18.62
C ALA A 29 29.29 11.47 19.25
N ASN A 30 28.88 12.73 19.49
CA ASN A 30 29.33 13.60 20.59
C ASN A 30 29.00 15.07 20.29
N ILE A 31 27.80 15.53 20.64
CA ILE A 31 27.60 16.89 21.17
C ILE A 31 26.45 16.81 22.19
N VAL A 32 26.80 16.69 23.47
CA VAL A 32 25.91 17.02 24.59
C VAL A 32 26.30 18.42 25.06
N SER A 33 25.36 19.35 25.10
CA SER A 33 25.41 20.44 26.07
C SER A 33 24.01 20.91 26.44
N HIS A 34 23.61 20.52 27.65
CA HIS A 34 22.77 21.22 28.63
C HIS A 34 21.63 22.12 28.15
N HIS A 35 20.41 21.60 28.22
CA HIS A 35 19.20 22.40 28.45
C HIS A 35 18.47 21.87 29.69
N SER A 36 18.12 22.79 30.59
CA SER A 36 17.48 22.57 31.89
C SER A 36 16.04 22.09 31.75
N ALA A 37 15.54 21.39 32.78
CA ALA A 37 14.24 20.72 32.84
C ALA A 37 12.99 21.61 32.61
N ASP A 38 13.14 22.94 32.54
CA ASP A 38 12.03 23.90 32.48
C ASP A 38 11.63 24.35 31.06
N GLU A 39 12.32 23.92 29.99
CA GLU A 39 11.96 24.27 28.59
C GLU A 39 11.03 23.24 27.91
N ILE A 40 10.59 22.19 28.62
CA ILE A 40 9.77 21.10 28.06
C ILE A 40 8.26 21.41 28.14
N ASP A 41 7.83 22.35 28.99
CA ASP A 41 6.41 22.63 29.23
C ASP A 41 5.73 23.57 28.21
N SER A 42 6.46 24.12 27.23
CA SER A 42 5.92 25.18 26.34
C SER A 42 5.48 24.72 24.94
N ILE A 43 5.51 23.42 24.62
CA ILE A 43 5.17 22.89 23.28
C ILE A 43 3.78 22.21 23.22
N GLU A 44 3.05 22.10 24.34
CA GLU A 44 1.74 21.45 24.36
C GLU A 44 0.58 22.29 23.80
N SER A 45 0.77 23.58 23.47
CA SER A 45 -0.37 24.49 23.24
C SER A 45 -0.96 24.52 21.81
N ASP A 46 -0.39 23.86 20.81
CA ASP A 46 -0.86 23.98 19.40
C ASP A 46 -1.23 22.66 18.70
N ALA A 47 -1.22 21.52 19.39
CA ALA A 47 -1.70 20.27 18.81
C ALA A 47 -3.23 20.20 18.83
N ALA A 48 -3.86 20.45 17.68
CA ALA A 48 -5.27 20.15 17.44
C ALA A 48 -5.63 18.76 18.00
N PHE A 49 -6.73 18.68 18.76
CA PHE A 49 -7.22 17.51 19.49
C PHE A 49 -7.02 16.19 18.70
N SER A 50 -5.93 15.45 18.92
CA SER A 50 -5.72 14.16 18.25
C SER A 50 -6.69 13.14 18.87
N PRO A 51 -7.54 12.46 18.08
CA PRO A 51 -8.43 11.41 18.56
C PRO A 51 -7.68 10.27 19.28
N LEU A 52 -6.37 10.11 19.02
CA LEU A 52 -5.52 9.10 19.66
C LEU A 52 -5.27 9.35 21.15
N SER A 53 -5.30 10.61 21.59
CA SER A 53 -5.11 10.96 23.02
C SER A 53 -6.17 10.28 23.89
N SER A 54 -7.42 10.19 23.39
CA SER A 54 -8.52 9.48 24.05
C SER A 54 -8.37 7.95 24.08
N ARG A 55 -7.43 7.40 23.31
CA ARG A 55 -7.21 5.96 23.11
C ARG A 55 -5.86 5.45 23.59
N LEU A 56 -5.13 6.24 24.38
CA LEU A 56 -3.82 5.85 24.93
C LEU A 56 -3.85 4.52 25.69
N HIS A 57 -4.91 4.24 26.45
CA HIS A 57 -5.08 2.96 27.16
C HIS A 57 -5.21 1.74 26.22
N GLN A 58 -5.66 1.95 24.97
CA GLN A 58 -5.73 0.90 23.95
C GLN A 58 -4.42 0.79 23.17
N MET A 59 -3.68 1.90 23.04
CA MET A 59 -2.34 1.93 22.45
C MET A 59 -1.29 1.30 23.35
N PHE A 60 -1.40 1.50 24.66
CA PHE A 60 -0.45 1.01 25.66
C PHE A 60 -1.20 0.26 26.76
N PRO A 61 -1.82 -0.90 26.43
CA PRO A 61 -2.55 -1.67 27.42
C PRO A 61 -1.57 -2.42 28.33
N SER A 62 -1.97 -2.61 29.58
CA SER A 62 -1.28 -3.51 30.51
C SER A 62 -1.82 -4.95 30.39
N LEU A 63 -0.91 -5.91 30.46
CA LEU A 63 -1.18 -7.34 30.52
C LEU A 63 -1.19 -7.78 31.98
N SER A 64 -2.20 -8.58 32.33
CA SER A 64 -2.26 -9.25 33.63
C SER A 64 -1.22 -10.37 33.73
N ALA A 65 -0.87 -10.80 34.94
CA ALA A 65 0.05 -11.92 35.15
C ALA A 65 -0.42 -13.20 34.42
N ARG A 66 -1.73 -13.49 34.43
CA ARG A 66 -2.32 -14.64 33.73
C ARG A 66 -2.15 -14.55 32.21
N GLU A 67 -2.27 -13.34 31.66
CA GLU A 67 -2.05 -13.07 30.24
C GLU A 67 -0.59 -13.29 29.85
N ILE A 68 0.35 -12.83 30.67
CA ILE A 68 1.79 -13.04 30.45
C ILE A 68 2.13 -14.54 30.48
N GLU A 69 1.60 -15.29 31.45
CA GLU A 69 1.82 -16.74 31.53
C GLU A 69 1.34 -17.48 30.27
N ARG A 70 0.20 -17.08 29.69
CA ARG A 70 -0.30 -17.62 28.41
C ARG A 70 0.60 -17.29 27.21
N MET A 71 1.37 -16.20 27.28
CA MET A 71 2.30 -15.80 26.23
C MET A 71 3.64 -16.55 26.30
N ARG A 72 4.04 -17.06 27.49
CA ARG A 72 5.35 -17.72 27.68
C ARG A 72 5.65 -18.86 26.70
N PRO A 73 4.70 -19.74 26.34
CA PRO A 73 4.98 -20.82 25.37
C PRO A 73 5.41 -20.32 23.99
N PHE A 74 5.12 -19.06 23.65
CA PHE A 74 5.42 -18.46 22.35
C PHE A 74 6.73 -17.65 22.34
N GLY A 75 7.40 -17.52 23.48
CA GLY A 75 8.58 -16.67 23.60
C GLY A 75 9.65 -17.26 24.51
N PHE A 76 10.75 -16.53 24.61
CA PHE A 76 11.83 -16.84 25.55
C PHE A 76 12.17 -15.60 26.38
N GLU A 77 12.59 -15.82 27.62
CA GLU A 77 12.99 -14.71 28.49
C GLU A 77 14.42 -14.25 28.16
N THR A 78 14.64 -12.95 28.28
CA THR A 78 15.96 -12.34 28.20
C THR A 78 16.04 -11.14 29.16
N THR A 79 17.25 -10.64 29.36
CA THR A 79 17.55 -9.53 30.26
C THR A 79 18.41 -8.49 29.55
N TRP A 80 18.18 -7.22 29.86
CA TRP A 80 18.97 -6.09 29.42
C TRP A 80 19.43 -5.29 30.63
N LYS A 81 20.67 -4.81 30.60
CA LYS A 81 21.21 -3.88 31.59
C LYS A 81 20.76 -2.46 31.33
N ALA A 82 20.68 -1.64 32.38
CA ALA A 82 20.42 -0.21 32.23
C ALA A 82 21.40 0.40 31.20
N GLY A 83 20.87 1.14 30.23
CA GLY A 83 21.59 1.73 29.11
C GLY A 83 21.62 0.87 27.84
N GLU A 84 21.31 -0.43 27.91
CA GLU A 84 21.30 -1.29 26.72
C GLU A 84 20.11 -1.02 25.79
N THR A 85 20.34 -1.24 24.50
CA THR A 85 19.32 -1.09 23.45
C THR A 85 18.61 -2.42 23.22
N LEU A 86 17.28 -2.41 23.31
CA LEU A 86 16.43 -3.57 23.01
C LEU A 86 16.20 -3.70 21.50
N PHE A 87 15.98 -2.56 20.84
CA PHE A 87 15.80 -2.49 19.39
C PHE A 87 16.15 -1.09 18.88
N THR A 88 16.55 -1.03 17.61
CA THR A 88 17.00 0.20 16.95
C THR A 88 16.18 0.46 15.70
N MET A 89 15.81 1.72 15.48
CA MET A 89 15.13 2.16 14.28
C MET A 89 15.93 1.80 13.01
N GLY A 90 15.25 1.30 12.00
CA GLY A 90 15.85 0.83 10.74
C GLY A 90 16.53 -0.54 10.82
N LYS A 91 16.59 -1.19 12.00
CA LYS A 91 17.10 -2.57 12.12
C LYS A 91 15.95 -3.58 12.17
N PRO A 92 16.16 -4.83 11.72
CA PRO A 92 15.18 -5.90 11.85
C PRO A 92 14.69 -6.02 13.29
N SER A 93 13.38 -6.18 13.45
CA SER A 93 12.79 -6.24 14.78
C SER A 93 13.10 -7.58 15.48
N PRO A 94 13.36 -7.58 16.81
CA PRO A 94 13.44 -8.82 17.58
C PRO A 94 12.07 -9.50 17.80
N GLY A 95 10.98 -8.94 17.29
CA GLY A 95 9.61 -9.36 17.55
C GLY A 95 8.92 -8.50 18.62
N LEU A 96 7.88 -9.03 19.25
CA LEU A 96 7.16 -8.36 20.33
C LEU A 96 7.83 -8.66 21.68
N VAL A 97 8.09 -7.63 22.48
CA VAL A 97 8.74 -7.79 23.79
C VAL A 97 7.78 -7.42 24.90
N VAL A 98 7.44 -8.38 25.77
CA VAL A 98 6.68 -8.12 26.99
C VAL A 98 7.65 -7.80 28.13
N ILE A 99 7.46 -6.69 28.81
CA ILE A 99 8.29 -6.29 29.95
C ILE A 99 7.80 -7.04 31.20
N LEU A 100 8.68 -7.84 31.81
CA LEU A 100 8.40 -8.59 33.03
C LEU A 100 8.81 -7.79 34.28
N SER A 101 9.90 -7.02 34.19
CA SER A 101 10.38 -6.10 35.22
C SER A 101 11.27 -5.03 34.60
N GLY A 102 11.42 -3.88 35.28
CA GLY A 102 12.22 -2.75 34.83
C GLY A 102 11.44 -1.71 34.03
N LEU A 103 12.17 -0.78 33.42
CA LEU A 103 11.63 0.36 32.68
C LEU A 103 12.34 0.49 31.33
N VAL A 104 11.56 0.58 30.25
CA VAL A 104 12.05 0.81 28.90
C VAL A 104 11.51 2.12 28.34
N ARG A 105 12.38 2.96 27.81
CA ARG A 105 11.99 4.16 27.07
C ARG A 105 11.93 3.87 25.59
N VAL A 106 10.80 4.20 24.99
CA VAL A 106 10.61 4.19 23.54
C VAL A 106 10.76 5.61 23.03
N ALA A 107 11.62 5.77 22.03
CA ALA A 107 11.87 7.04 21.38
C ALA A 107 11.78 6.91 19.86
N ARG A 108 11.55 8.03 19.18
CA ARG A 108 11.52 8.12 17.72
C ARG A 108 12.51 9.20 17.27
N ARG A 109 13.06 9.08 16.07
CA ARG A 109 13.77 10.17 15.42
C ARG A 109 12.82 10.94 14.52
N ASP A 110 12.85 12.27 14.59
CA ASP A 110 12.16 13.11 13.61
C ASP A 110 12.97 13.24 12.31
N ALA A 111 12.47 14.08 11.42
CA ALA A 111 13.04 14.31 10.11
C ALA A 111 14.46 14.91 10.14
N MET A 112 14.81 15.59 11.23
CA MET A 112 16.13 16.18 11.49
C MET A 112 17.05 15.25 12.31
N GLY A 113 16.58 14.04 12.61
CA GLY A 113 17.31 13.07 13.42
C GLY A 113 17.25 13.36 14.93
N LYS A 114 16.46 14.35 15.37
CA LYS A 114 16.27 14.65 16.80
C LYS A 114 15.44 13.55 17.44
N LEU A 115 15.89 13.10 18.61
CA LEU A 115 15.22 12.05 19.36
C LEU A 115 14.06 12.62 20.18
N HIS A 116 12.86 12.11 19.96
CA HIS A 116 11.65 12.46 20.70
C HIS A 116 11.21 11.28 21.55
N ARG A 117 10.99 11.53 22.84
CA ARG A 117 10.41 10.53 23.75
C ARG A 117 8.96 10.27 23.33
N VAL A 118 8.66 9.01 23.05
CA VAL A 118 7.28 8.57 22.71
C VAL A 118 6.56 8.16 23.98
N THR A 119 7.17 7.26 24.77
CA THR A 119 6.54 6.71 25.97
C THR A 119 7.56 5.93 26.80
N ASP A 120 7.31 5.79 28.10
CA ASP A 120 8.02 4.88 28.97
C ASP A 120 7.11 3.70 29.32
N GLN A 121 7.65 2.49 29.26
CA GLN A 121 6.92 1.23 29.36
C GLN A 121 7.50 0.42 30.52
N HIS A 122 6.63 -0.11 31.37
CA HIS A 122 7.00 -0.80 32.60
C HIS A 122 6.47 -2.25 32.61
N ALA A 123 6.72 -2.97 33.69
CA ALA A 123 6.25 -4.34 33.88
C ALA A 123 4.75 -4.51 33.52
N GLY A 124 4.45 -5.54 32.73
CA GLY A 124 3.11 -5.80 32.21
C GLY A 124 2.80 -5.12 30.88
N HIS A 125 3.62 -4.18 30.40
CA HIS A 125 3.47 -3.63 29.06
C HIS A 125 4.19 -4.46 28.00
N PHE A 126 3.87 -4.22 26.74
CA PHE A 126 4.62 -4.79 25.61
C PHE A 126 5.01 -3.75 24.56
N LEU A 127 6.15 -4.00 23.93
CA LEU A 127 6.80 -3.20 22.91
C LEU A 127 6.58 -3.84 21.53
N GLY A 128 6.29 -3.01 20.53
CA GLY A 128 6.04 -3.42 19.16
C GLY A 128 4.90 -2.65 18.50
N GLU A 129 4.83 -2.76 17.18
CA GLU A 129 3.78 -2.26 16.30
C GLU A 129 3.54 -3.28 15.15
N ILE A 130 2.91 -2.91 14.05
CA ILE A 130 2.52 -3.85 12.98
C ILE A 130 3.74 -4.54 12.32
N ALA A 131 4.89 -3.87 12.21
CA ALA A 131 6.08 -4.41 11.51
C ALA A 131 6.58 -5.72 12.15
N GLN A 132 6.34 -5.90 13.45
CA GLN A 132 6.73 -7.10 14.23
C GLN A 132 6.00 -8.36 13.78
N LEU A 133 4.88 -8.27 13.06
CA LEU A 133 4.22 -9.45 12.48
C LEU A 133 5.06 -10.13 11.38
N TYR A 134 5.99 -9.38 10.76
CA TYR A 134 6.74 -9.78 9.57
C TYR A 134 8.25 -9.52 9.65
N GLY A 135 8.77 -9.23 10.84
CA GLY A 135 10.20 -8.95 11.03
C GLY A 135 10.70 -7.72 10.26
N HIS A 136 9.80 -6.82 9.86
CA HIS A 136 10.18 -5.58 9.18
C HIS A 136 11.01 -4.67 10.11
N PRO A 137 11.78 -3.72 9.53
CA PRO A 137 12.58 -2.81 10.32
C PRO A 137 11.76 -2.00 11.33
N CYS A 138 12.31 -1.79 12.53
CA CYS A 138 11.69 -0.98 13.57
C CYS A 138 11.58 0.51 13.16
N LEU A 139 10.53 1.18 13.62
CA LEU A 139 10.30 2.62 13.39
C LEU A 139 10.61 3.50 14.60
N GLY A 140 11.26 2.94 15.62
CA GLY A 140 11.69 3.64 16.81
C GLY A 140 12.80 2.88 17.52
N ASP A 141 13.36 3.52 18.54
CA ASP A 141 14.41 2.98 19.39
C ASP A 141 13.83 2.61 20.76
N GLY A 142 14.33 1.53 21.35
CA GLY A 142 13.95 1.07 22.69
C GLY A 142 15.18 0.91 23.56
N HIS A 143 15.23 1.62 24.69
CA HIS A 143 16.36 1.60 25.60
C HIS A 143 15.93 1.22 27.02
N ALA A 144 16.65 0.28 27.63
CA ALA A 144 16.50 -0.06 29.04
C ALA A 144 16.98 1.13 29.88
N ILE A 145 16.08 1.72 30.68
CA ILE A 145 16.43 2.77 31.64
C ILE A 145 16.90 2.14 32.96
N GLU A 146 16.33 0.98 33.29
CA GLU A 146 16.71 0.15 34.43
C GLU A 146 17.07 -1.26 33.95
N ASP A 147 17.71 -2.06 34.80
CA ASP A 147 17.87 -3.49 34.55
C ASP A 147 16.50 -4.12 34.27
N THR A 148 16.32 -4.58 33.04
CA THR A 148 15.03 -4.95 32.47
C THR A 148 15.02 -6.43 32.15
N LYS A 149 13.95 -7.12 32.52
CA LYS A 149 13.67 -8.51 32.11
C LYS A 149 12.47 -8.50 31.19
N GLY A 150 12.54 -9.23 30.08
CA GLY A 150 11.41 -9.33 29.14
C GLY A 150 11.25 -10.70 28.52
N LEU A 151 10.04 -10.98 28.03
CA LEU A 151 9.70 -12.13 27.20
C LEU A 151 9.68 -11.68 25.74
N VAL A 152 10.57 -12.24 24.93
CA VAL A 152 10.67 -11.97 23.49
C VAL A 152 9.85 -13.00 22.73
N VAL A 153 8.86 -12.53 21.97
CA VAL A 153 8.03 -13.32 21.06
C VAL A 153 8.41 -12.96 19.63
N LEU A 154 9.17 -13.83 18.97
CA LEU A 154 9.62 -13.64 17.60
C LEU A 154 8.44 -13.57 16.62
N SER A 155 8.61 -12.96 15.45
CA SER A 155 7.52 -12.70 14.49
C SER A 155 6.68 -13.93 14.10
N PRO A 156 7.26 -15.12 13.79
CA PRO A 156 6.46 -16.30 13.51
C PRO A 156 5.62 -16.75 14.70
N GLN A 157 6.21 -16.78 15.90
CA GLN A 157 5.53 -17.15 17.15
C GLN A 157 4.48 -16.12 17.56
N LEU A 158 4.68 -14.84 17.24
CA LEU A 158 3.69 -13.80 17.45
C LEU A 158 2.44 -14.09 16.63
N ARG A 159 2.58 -14.45 15.35
CA ARG A 159 1.42 -14.86 14.53
C ARG A 159 0.71 -16.08 15.13
N SER A 160 1.46 -17.09 15.55
CA SER A 160 0.89 -18.26 16.24
C SER A 160 0.14 -17.88 17.52
N LEU A 161 0.69 -16.97 18.35
CA LEU A 161 0.04 -16.45 19.54
C LEU A 161 -1.28 -15.75 19.22
N LEU A 162 -1.29 -14.88 18.21
CA LEU A 162 -2.48 -14.11 17.83
C LEU A 162 -3.62 -14.97 17.26
N VAL A 163 -3.29 -16.17 16.76
CA VAL A 163 -4.26 -17.17 16.29
C VAL A 163 -4.73 -18.05 17.45
N ALA A 164 -3.81 -18.54 18.27
CA ALA A 164 -4.13 -19.44 19.38
C ALA A 164 -4.88 -18.74 20.52
N GLU A 165 -4.58 -17.47 20.79
CA GLU A 165 -5.12 -16.73 21.92
C GLU A 165 -5.99 -15.56 21.46
N ALA A 166 -7.28 -15.80 21.26
CA ALA A 166 -8.19 -14.82 20.65
C ALA A 166 -8.27 -13.47 21.41
N GLU A 167 -8.48 -13.50 22.74
CA GLU A 167 -8.60 -12.29 23.57
C GLU A 167 -7.30 -11.48 23.62
N LEU A 168 -6.17 -12.17 23.84
CA LEU A 168 -4.84 -11.55 23.80
C LEU A 168 -4.54 -11.00 22.41
N GLY A 169 -4.90 -11.76 21.37
CA GLY A 169 -4.72 -11.39 19.98
C GLY A 169 -5.46 -10.12 19.63
N GLU A 170 -6.71 -9.98 20.09
CA GLU A 170 -7.48 -8.75 19.91
C GLU A 170 -6.80 -7.56 20.60
N LYS A 171 -6.41 -7.72 21.88
CA LYS A 171 -5.75 -6.66 22.66
C LYS A 171 -4.43 -6.21 22.00
N ILE A 172 -3.59 -7.17 21.61
CA ILE A 172 -2.30 -6.89 20.96
C ILE A 172 -2.54 -6.21 19.61
N MET A 173 -3.35 -6.80 18.72
CA MET A 173 -3.60 -6.23 17.38
C MET A 173 -4.17 -4.83 17.44
N ARG A 174 -5.11 -4.56 18.36
CA ARG A 174 -5.65 -3.21 18.57
C ARG A 174 -4.55 -2.21 18.92
N ALA A 175 -3.65 -2.57 19.82
CA ALA A 175 -2.51 -1.71 20.17
C ALA A 175 -1.57 -1.49 18.99
N LEU A 176 -1.18 -2.54 18.26
CA LEU A 176 -0.28 -2.44 17.10
C LEU A 176 -0.87 -1.53 16.02
N ILE A 177 -2.18 -1.67 15.73
CA ILE A 177 -2.90 -0.85 14.74
C ILE A 177 -2.91 0.62 15.18
N LEU A 178 -3.28 0.92 16.42
CA LEU A 178 -3.33 2.30 16.90
C LEU A 178 -1.93 2.94 16.96
N ARG A 179 -0.90 2.17 17.35
CA ARG A 179 0.51 2.63 17.31
C ARG A 179 0.93 2.97 15.89
N ARG A 180 0.56 2.16 14.89
CA ARG A 180 0.83 2.49 13.48
C ARG A 180 0.16 3.80 13.06
N VAL A 181 -1.09 4.03 13.44
CA VAL A 181 -1.78 5.31 13.18
C VAL A 181 -1.02 6.48 13.80
N GLY A 182 -0.58 6.36 15.07
CA GLY A 182 0.22 7.39 15.73
C GLY A 182 1.59 7.64 15.07
N LEU A 183 2.24 6.60 14.55
CA LEU A 183 3.48 6.74 13.79
C LEU A 183 3.24 7.48 12.47
N ILE A 184 2.13 7.21 11.79
CA ILE A 184 1.73 7.94 10.57
C ILE A 184 1.45 9.42 10.88
N GLU A 185 0.66 9.71 11.93
CA GLU A 185 0.35 11.09 12.35
C GLU A 185 1.62 11.89 12.69
N SER A 186 2.62 11.22 13.25
CA SER A 186 3.89 11.84 13.65
C SER A 186 4.99 11.80 12.56
N GLY A 187 4.71 11.21 11.40
CA GLY A 187 5.66 11.09 10.28
C GLY A 187 6.91 10.25 10.59
N SER A 188 6.80 9.26 11.48
CA SER A 188 7.93 8.47 12.01
C SER A 188 8.40 7.38 11.04
N GLY A 189 9.18 7.75 10.02
CA GLY A 189 9.70 6.85 8.98
C GLY A 189 10.74 7.53 8.08
N PRO A 190 10.87 7.16 6.79
CA PRO A 190 11.76 7.86 5.87
C PRO A 190 11.39 9.34 5.73
N VAL A 191 12.41 10.15 5.47
CA VAL A 191 12.30 11.59 5.24
C VAL A 191 12.52 11.85 3.76
N LEU A 192 11.54 12.46 3.11
CA LEU A 192 11.62 12.83 1.70
C LEU A 192 12.01 14.30 1.61
N VAL A 193 13.13 14.60 0.95
CA VAL A 193 13.67 15.94 0.80
C VAL A 193 13.62 16.33 -0.67
N GLY A 194 12.98 17.46 -0.97
CA GLY A 194 12.85 17.96 -2.35
C GLY A 194 11.61 18.82 -2.58
N ASP A 195 11.39 19.20 -3.83
CA ASP A 195 10.22 19.97 -4.26
C ASP A 195 8.95 19.09 -4.18
N THR A 196 7.96 19.54 -3.40
CA THR A 196 6.71 18.79 -3.22
C THR A 196 5.81 18.74 -4.46
N SER A 197 6.07 19.59 -5.44
CA SER A 197 5.38 19.61 -6.73
C SER A 197 6.04 18.71 -7.79
N ASP A 198 7.24 18.19 -7.52
CA ASP A 198 7.94 17.29 -8.43
C ASP A 198 7.21 15.95 -8.59
N ALA A 199 7.10 15.47 -9.84
CA ALA A 199 6.35 14.25 -10.15
C ALA A 199 6.95 12.99 -9.50
N HIS A 200 8.28 12.92 -9.38
CA HIS A 200 8.95 11.80 -8.75
C HIS A 200 8.72 11.80 -7.23
N MET A 201 8.83 12.98 -6.60
CA MET A 201 8.48 13.20 -5.20
C MET A 201 7.02 12.78 -4.92
N ILE A 202 6.07 13.18 -5.77
CA ILE A 202 4.65 12.79 -5.64
C ILE A 202 4.48 11.26 -5.74
N SER A 203 5.21 10.58 -6.63
CA SER A 203 5.15 9.11 -6.76
C SER A 203 5.58 8.42 -5.48
N LEU A 204 6.73 8.80 -4.91
CA LEU A 204 7.25 8.21 -3.67
C LEU A 204 6.33 8.47 -2.47
N GLN A 205 5.77 9.67 -2.35
CA GLN A 205 4.74 9.96 -1.35
C GLN A 205 3.49 9.09 -1.55
N SER A 206 3.06 8.90 -2.81
CA SER A 206 1.92 8.04 -3.15
C SER A 206 2.17 6.60 -2.70
N LEU A 207 3.36 6.07 -2.95
CA LEU A 207 3.78 4.73 -2.54
C LEU A 207 3.66 4.56 -1.02
N LEU A 208 4.28 5.44 -0.24
CA LEU A 208 4.29 5.37 1.22
C LEU A 208 2.87 5.51 1.80
N ARG A 209 2.09 6.47 1.27
CA ARG A 209 0.71 6.70 1.70
C ARG A 209 -0.20 5.50 1.42
N ARG A 210 -0.13 4.90 0.23
CA ARG A 210 -0.96 3.72 -0.13
C ARG A 210 -0.65 2.52 0.74
N ASN A 211 0.59 2.35 1.15
CA ASN A 211 1.03 1.26 2.03
C ASN A 211 0.90 1.60 3.53
N ALA A 212 0.27 2.74 3.87
CA ALA A 212 0.12 3.23 5.24
C ALA A 212 1.46 3.24 6.02
N TYR A 213 2.56 3.53 5.31
CA TYR A 213 3.87 3.63 5.91
C TYR A 213 4.13 5.07 6.35
N PRO A 214 4.50 5.30 7.62
CA PRO A 214 4.84 6.63 8.13
C PRO A 214 5.97 7.27 7.33
N TYR A 215 5.89 8.58 7.09
CA TYR A 215 6.96 9.34 6.46
C TYR A 215 6.82 10.82 6.78
N SER A 216 7.88 11.58 6.58
CA SER A 216 7.88 13.03 6.66
C SER A 216 8.43 13.64 5.38
N ILE A 217 8.09 14.90 5.12
CA ILE A 217 8.55 15.65 3.96
C ILE A 217 9.23 16.91 4.45
N ILE A 218 10.32 17.26 3.80
CA ILE A 218 11.02 18.51 4.00
C ILE A 218 11.18 19.18 2.63
N ASP A 219 10.71 20.42 2.52
CA ASP A 219 10.95 21.22 1.32
C ASP A 219 12.40 21.69 1.32
N ALA A 220 13.12 21.44 0.23
CA ALA A 220 14.53 21.78 0.10
C ALA A 220 14.82 23.29 0.24
N GLY A 221 13.81 24.16 0.10
CA GLY A 221 13.95 25.61 0.21
C GLY A 221 13.49 26.24 1.53
N SER A 222 12.90 25.49 2.47
CA SER A 222 12.14 26.09 3.57
C SER A 222 12.89 26.31 4.88
N GLU A 223 13.95 25.53 5.17
CA GLU A 223 14.57 25.50 6.51
C GLU A 223 16.12 25.54 6.48
N PRO A 224 16.78 26.39 7.30
CA PRO A 224 18.25 26.47 7.37
C PRO A 224 18.95 25.14 7.69
N ASP A 225 18.36 24.32 8.56
CA ASP A 225 18.90 23.01 8.95
C ASP A 225 18.89 22.01 7.78
N THR A 226 17.91 22.15 6.88
CA THR A 226 17.82 21.35 5.65
C THR A 226 18.92 21.73 4.67
N VAL A 227 19.20 23.02 4.52
CA VAL A 227 20.31 23.49 3.67
C VAL A 227 21.65 22.96 4.19
N ALA A 228 21.89 23.04 5.50
CA ALA A 228 23.11 22.50 6.11
C ALA A 228 23.24 20.97 5.93
N LEU A 229 22.13 20.23 6.03
CA LEU A 229 22.10 18.80 5.76
C LEU A 229 22.42 18.48 4.30
N LEU A 230 21.83 19.22 3.35
CA LEU A 230 22.05 19.08 1.91
C LEU A 230 23.49 19.40 1.48
N GLU A 231 24.09 20.44 2.07
CA GLU A 231 25.49 20.80 1.88
C GLU A 231 26.43 19.68 2.37
N ARG A 232 26.15 19.13 3.56
CA ARG A 232 26.96 18.05 4.15
C ARG A 232 26.96 16.77 3.31
N ILE A 233 25.86 16.46 2.63
CA ILE A 233 25.79 15.31 1.71
C ILE A 233 26.17 15.68 0.27
N SER A 234 26.60 16.92 0.01
CA SER A 234 26.97 17.42 -1.32
C SER A 234 25.92 17.08 -2.38
N ALA A 235 24.65 17.35 -2.07
CA ALA A 235 23.54 17.10 -2.98
C ALA A 235 23.57 18.06 -4.18
N CYS A 236 23.37 17.52 -5.38
CA CYS A 236 23.13 18.30 -6.60
C CYS A 236 21.68 18.16 -7.06
N LYS A 237 21.25 18.98 -8.03
CA LYS A 237 19.87 18.96 -8.53
C LYS A 237 19.41 17.59 -9.04
N ALA A 238 20.32 16.78 -9.60
CA ALA A 238 20.02 15.45 -10.13
C ALA A 238 19.77 14.40 -9.02
N ASP A 239 20.11 14.70 -7.76
CA ASP A 239 19.95 13.78 -6.64
C ASP A 239 18.53 13.78 -6.05
N PHE A 240 17.69 14.74 -6.46
CA PHE A 240 16.34 14.91 -5.93
C PHE A 240 15.32 14.02 -6.66
N PRO A 241 14.30 13.51 -5.94
CA PRO A 241 14.11 13.61 -4.49
C PRO A 241 15.13 12.76 -3.71
N ILE A 242 15.61 13.29 -2.59
CA ILE A 242 16.49 12.55 -1.68
C ILE A 242 15.61 11.87 -0.63
N VAL A 243 15.89 10.61 -0.32
CA VAL A 243 15.20 9.88 0.75
C VAL A 243 16.20 9.47 1.82
N ILE A 244 15.97 9.92 3.06
CA ILE A 244 16.74 9.51 4.23
C ILE A 244 15.95 8.40 4.93
N CYS A 245 16.48 7.19 4.89
CA CYS A 245 15.82 6.01 5.45
C CYS A 245 16.01 5.91 6.97
N PRO A 246 15.13 5.18 7.69
CA PRO A 246 15.20 5.00 9.14
C PRO A 246 16.54 4.45 9.68
N ASP A 247 17.26 3.70 8.86
CA ASP A 247 18.58 3.13 9.18
C ASP A 247 19.75 4.11 8.94
N GLY A 248 19.45 5.33 8.49
CA GLY A 248 20.42 6.38 8.15
C GLY A 248 20.93 6.34 6.71
N THR A 249 20.47 5.37 5.89
CA THR A 249 20.85 5.32 4.47
C THR A 249 20.25 6.50 3.71
N VAL A 250 21.03 7.10 2.81
CA VAL A 250 20.57 8.18 1.93
C VAL A 250 20.45 7.64 0.51
N LEU A 251 19.23 7.62 -0.01
CA LEU A 251 18.92 7.28 -1.39
C LEU A 251 18.78 8.56 -2.20
N ARG A 252 19.40 8.60 -3.38
CA ARG A 252 19.38 9.75 -4.31
C ARG A 252 18.52 9.40 -5.50
N ALA A 253 17.46 10.18 -5.73
CA ALA A 253 16.43 9.95 -6.74
C ALA A 253 16.00 8.48 -6.87
N PRO A 254 15.65 7.78 -5.77
CA PRO A 254 15.30 6.36 -5.84
C PRO A 254 13.95 6.16 -6.53
N ASP A 255 13.82 5.10 -7.31
CA ASP A 255 12.49 4.64 -7.75
C ASP A 255 11.70 3.95 -6.63
N GLU A 256 10.43 3.64 -6.89
CA GLU A 256 9.52 3.00 -5.93
C GLU A 256 10.02 1.62 -5.46
N ASN A 257 10.64 0.83 -6.34
CA ASN A 257 11.14 -0.50 -6.00
C ASN A 257 12.40 -0.42 -5.14
N GLN A 258 13.31 0.51 -5.45
CA GLN A 258 14.51 0.78 -4.67
C GLN A 258 14.15 1.20 -3.24
N LEU A 259 13.18 2.11 -3.09
CA LEU A 259 12.69 2.52 -1.78
C LEU A 259 12.03 1.35 -1.03
N ALA A 260 11.12 0.62 -1.66
CA ALA A 260 10.42 -0.49 -1.01
C ALA A 260 11.36 -1.64 -0.59
N ALA A 261 12.35 -1.97 -1.43
CA ALA A 261 13.38 -2.95 -1.10
C ALA A 261 14.17 -2.52 0.14
N HIS A 262 14.60 -1.25 0.19
CA HIS A 262 15.36 -0.71 1.32
C HIS A 262 14.55 -0.64 2.62
N LEU A 263 13.24 -0.38 2.52
CA LEU A 263 12.33 -0.40 3.68
C LEU A 263 11.96 -1.82 4.14
N GLY A 264 12.44 -2.86 3.46
CA GLY A 264 12.23 -4.26 3.82
C GLY A 264 10.85 -4.81 3.46
N TRP A 265 10.16 -4.24 2.47
CA TRP A 265 8.81 -4.66 2.07
C TRP A 265 8.81 -5.80 1.05
N LEU A 266 9.94 -6.03 0.38
CA LEU A 266 10.06 -7.07 -0.62
C LEU A 266 10.68 -8.30 0.05
N PRO A 267 9.88 -9.29 0.47
CA PRO A 267 10.43 -10.48 1.12
C PRO A 267 11.31 -11.25 0.13
N GLU A 268 12.33 -11.93 0.67
CA GLU A 268 13.05 -12.94 -0.09
C GLU A 268 12.14 -14.17 -0.25
N PHE A 269 11.93 -14.58 -1.49
CA PHE A 269 11.20 -15.80 -1.82
C PHE A 269 12.18 -16.95 -1.98
N ASP A 270 11.97 -18.03 -1.24
CA ASP A 270 12.74 -19.25 -1.38
C ASP A 270 12.45 -19.88 -2.77
N PRO A 271 13.46 -20.00 -3.66
CA PRO A 271 13.27 -20.54 -5.01
C PRO A 271 12.77 -21.99 -5.05
N ILE A 272 12.96 -22.77 -3.98
CA ILE A 272 12.51 -24.16 -3.91
C ILE A 272 11.10 -24.31 -3.30
N HIS A 273 10.54 -23.24 -2.73
CA HIS A 273 9.22 -23.28 -2.13
C HIS A 273 8.13 -23.23 -3.20
N VAL A 274 7.20 -24.18 -3.14
CA VAL A 274 6.00 -24.20 -3.99
C VAL A 274 4.82 -23.80 -3.12
N TYR A 275 4.20 -22.68 -3.44
CA TYR A 275 3.02 -22.21 -2.71
C TYR A 275 1.79 -23.07 -3.05
N ASP A 276 0.87 -23.18 -2.10
CA ASP A 276 -0.46 -23.73 -2.38
C ASP A 276 -1.21 -22.80 -3.34
N VAL A 277 -1.14 -21.49 -3.09
CA VAL A 277 -1.77 -20.47 -3.92
C VAL A 277 -0.93 -19.19 -4.03
N VAL A 278 -0.77 -18.71 -5.26
CA VAL A 278 -0.28 -17.36 -5.56
C VAL A 278 -1.45 -16.49 -6.00
N ILE A 279 -1.60 -15.32 -5.38
CA ILE A 279 -2.65 -14.35 -5.67
C ILE A 279 -2.00 -13.14 -6.35
N VAL A 280 -2.47 -12.80 -7.54
CA VAL A 280 -1.99 -11.64 -8.30
C VAL A 280 -3.00 -10.50 -8.20
N GLY A 281 -2.68 -9.51 -7.37
CA GLY A 281 -3.50 -8.33 -7.08
C GLY A 281 -3.90 -8.26 -5.60
N ALA A 282 -3.68 -7.09 -4.97
CA ALA A 282 -4.00 -6.82 -3.57
C ALA A 282 -5.21 -5.89 -3.42
N GLY A 283 -6.14 -5.93 -4.39
CA GLY A 283 -7.47 -5.30 -4.24
C GLY A 283 -8.36 -6.02 -3.21
N PRO A 284 -9.61 -5.58 -3.01
CA PRO A 284 -10.53 -6.23 -2.07
C PRO A 284 -10.70 -7.74 -2.30
N ALA A 285 -10.76 -8.19 -3.56
CA ALA A 285 -10.87 -9.60 -3.91
C ALA A 285 -9.62 -10.41 -3.49
N GLY A 286 -8.44 -9.92 -3.87
CA GLY A 286 -7.18 -10.60 -3.56
C GLY A 286 -6.85 -10.60 -2.06
N LEU A 287 -7.10 -9.50 -1.35
CA LEU A 287 -6.94 -9.45 0.10
C LEU A 287 -7.90 -10.39 0.82
N ALA A 288 -9.16 -10.49 0.37
CA ALA A 288 -10.11 -11.45 0.92
C ALA A 288 -9.62 -12.89 0.68
N SER A 289 -9.22 -13.23 -0.55
CA SER A 289 -8.68 -14.55 -0.88
C SER A 289 -7.45 -14.89 -0.04
N ALA A 290 -6.55 -13.94 0.18
CA ALA A 290 -5.36 -14.12 1.00
C ALA A 290 -5.70 -14.42 2.47
N VAL A 291 -6.64 -13.67 3.05
CA VAL A 291 -7.09 -13.88 4.43
C VAL A 291 -7.73 -15.26 4.59
N TYR A 292 -8.68 -15.61 3.72
CA TYR A 292 -9.39 -16.89 3.81
C TYR A 292 -8.44 -18.07 3.61
N ALA A 293 -7.63 -18.05 2.54
CA ALA A 293 -6.68 -19.12 2.24
C ALA A 293 -5.66 -19.35 3.38
N ALA A 294 -5.04 -18.28 3.88
CA ALA A 294 -4.05 -18.42 4.96
C ALA A 294 -4.69 -18.81 6.30
N SER A 295 -5.91 -18.35 6.58
CA SER A 295 -6.63 -18.77 7.79
C SER A 295 -7.01 -20.25 7.80
N GLU A 296 -7.15 -20.86 6.62
CA GLU A 296 -7.39 -22.30 6.42
C GLU A 296 -6.09 -23.12 6.33
N GLY A 297 -4.94 -22.47 6.54
CA GLY A 297 -3.63 -23.12 6.64
C GLY A 297 -2.88 -23.30 5.32
N LEU A 298 -3.34 -22.68 4.23
CA LEU A 298 -2.61 -22.68 2.96
C LEU A 298 -1.38 -21.77 3.02
N SER A 299 -0.32 -22.17 2.33
CA SER A 299 0.81 -21.30 2.01
C SER A 299 0.43 -20.33 0.89
N VAL A 300 0.47 -19.03 1.18
CA VAL A 300 -0.04 -17.98 0.29
C VAL A 300 1.04 -16.94 0.00
N ALA A 301 1.21 -16.61 -1.28
CA ALA A 301 1.93 -15.41 -1.72
C ALA A 301 1.00 -14.42 -2.44
N VAL A 302 1.19 -13.12 -2.21
CA VAL A 302 0.42 -12.04 -2.85
C VAL A 302 1.38 -11.05 -3.50
N PHE A 303 1.09 -10.70 -4.75
CA PHE A 303 1.85 -9.69 -5.51
C PHE A 303 0.93 -8.57 -5.99
N ASP A 304 1.32 -7.32 -5.79
CA ASP A 304 0.62 -6.15 -6.35
C ASP A 304 1.59 -5.06 -6.78
N SER A 305 1.38 -4.49 -7.97
CA SER A 305 2.30 -3.52 -8.56
C SER A 305 2.28 -2.12 -7.94
N ARG A 306 1.31 -1.81 -7.05
CA ARG A 306 1.10 -0.45 -6.53
C ARG A 306 0.98 -0.40 -5.01
N GLY A 307 0.06 -1.18 -4.44
CA GLY A 307 -0.36 -0.97 -3.05
C GLY A 307 -1.57 -1.79 -2.65
N PRO A 308 -1.74 -2.09 -1.35
CA PRO A 308 -2.93 -2.75 -0.87
C PRO A 308 -4.19 -1.91 -1.13
N GLY A 309 -5.27 -2.59 -1.48
CA GLY A 309 -6.61 -2.05 -1.65
C GLY A 309 -7.02 -1.70 -3.07
N GLY A 310 -6.12 -1.78 -4.05
CA GLY A 310 -6.43 -1.56 -5.47
C GLY A 310 -7.21 -0.25 -5.69
N GLN A 311 -8.16 -0.24 -6.64
CA GLN A 311 -9.00 0.94 -6.89
C GLN A 311 -9.85 1.36 -5.68
N ALA A 312 -10.30 0.40 -4.86
CA ALA A 312 -11.13 0.69 -3.71
C ALA A 312 -10.42 1.63 -2.73
N SER A 313 -9.10 1.50 -2.56
CA SER A 313 -8.30 2.35 -1.66
C SER A 313 -8.47 3.87 -1.91
N ALA A 314 -8.71 4.27 -3.17
CA ALA A 314 -8.89 5.66 -3.57
C ALA A 314 -10.27 6.22 -3.20
N SER A 315 -11.23 5.37 -2.83
CA SER A 315 -12.59 5.81 -2.47
C SER A 315 -12.59 6.54 -1.13
N ALA A 316 -12.98 7.82 -1.14
CA ALA A 316 -13.07 8.64 0.06
C ALA A 316 -14.07 8.08 1.09
N ARG A 317 -15.19 7.52 0.63
CA ARG A 317 -16.21 6.90 1.48
C ARG A 317 -17.04 5.86 0.73
N ILE A 318 -17.10 4.65 1.28
CA ILE A 318 -17.94 3.55 0.81
C ILE A 318 -19.11 3.40 1.79
N GLU A 319 -20.32 3.76 1.34
CA GLU A 319 -21.55 3.72 2.16
C GLU A 319 -22.37 2.43 1.94
N ASN A 320 -22.08 1.69 0.87
CA ASN A 320 -22.82 0.48 0.48
C ASN A 320 -22.08 -0.82 0.80
N TYR A 321 -21.16 -0.79 1.77
CA TYR A 321 -20.52 -1.99 2.31
C TYR A 321 -21.18 -2.35 3.64
N LEU A 322 -21.77 -3.55 3.70
CA LEU A 322 -22.53 -4.03 4.86
C LEU A 322 -21.67 -4.01 6.14
N GLY A 323 -22.27 -3.58 7.25
CA GLY A 323 -21.61 -3.51 8.57
C GLY A 323 -21.01 -2.14 8.92
N PHE A 324 -20.98 -1.18 7.99
CA PHE A 324 -20.52 0.19 8.24
C PHE A 324 -21.66 1.19 8.05
N PRO A 325 -22.51 1.42 9.08
CA PRO A 325 -23.70 2.27 8.96
C PRO A 325 -23.38 3.74 8.67
N THR A 326 -22.18 4.19 9.03
CA THR A 326 -21.67 5.53 8.70
C THR A 326 -20.74 5.51 7.47
N GLY A 327 -20.62 4.39 6.77
CA GLY A 327 -19.62 4.16 5.74
C GLY A 327 -18.19 4.05 6.28
N ILE A 328 -17.27 3.68 5.40
CA ILE A 328 -15.83 3.55 5.70
C ILE A 328 -15.01 4.02 4.49
N SER A 329 -13.84 4.64 4.70
CA SER A 329 -12.96 4.94 3.57
C SER A 329 -12.39 3.66 2.98
N GLY A 330 -12.14 3.65 1.68
CA GLY A 330 -11.60 2.48 1.02
C GLY A 330 -10.22 2.09 1.53
N GLN A 331 -9.37 3.07 1.83
CA GLN A 331 -8.07 2.86 2.47
C GLN A 331 -8.20 2.22 3.86
N ALA A 332 -9.16 2.66 4.68
CA ALA A 332 -9.37 2.05 6.00
C ALA A 332 -9.91 0.62 5.92
N LEU A 333 -10.83 0.35 4.97
CA LEU A 333 -11.36 -0.99 4.74
C LEU A 333 -10.25 -1.96 4.32
N THR A 334 -9.48 -1.58 3.30
CA THR A 334 -8.45 -2.44 2.70
C THR A 334 -7.19 -2.55 3.54
N GLY A 335 -6.80 -1.48 4.24
CA GLY A 335 -5.70 -1.51 5.21
C GLY A 335 -5.95 -2.48 6.36
N ARG A 336 -7.20 -2.61 6.83
CA ARG A 336 -7.57 -3.63 7.83
C ARG A 336 -7.42 -5.04 7.29
N ALA A 337 -7.88 -5.29 6.06
CA ALA A 337 -7.74 -6.59 5.41
C ALA A 337 -6.28 -6.96 5.15
N PHE A 338 -5.46 -5.98 4.76
CA PHE A 338 -4.01 -6.16 4.63
C PHE A 338 -3.37 -6.57 5.97
N VAL A 339 -3.70 -5.88 7.06
CA VAL A 339 -3.24 -6.20 8.42
C VAL A 339 -3.73 -7.60 8.89
N GLN A 340 -4.86 -8.08 8.39
CA GLN A 340 -5.34 -9.45 8.64
C GLN A 340 -4.54 -10.50 7.84
N ALA A 341 -4.27 -10.26 6.56
CA ALA A 341 -3.47 -11.18 5.72
C ALA A 341 -2.06 -11.40 6.30
N GLN A 342 -1.33 -10.31 6.48
CA GLN A 342 -0.99 -9.87 7.83
C GLN A 342 -0.70 -10.89 8.98
N LYS A 343 -1.58 -10.79 9.96
CA LYS A 343 -1.71 -11.71 11.08
C LYS A 343 -1.61 -13.20 10.69
N PHE A 344 -2.18 -13.61 9.55
CA PHE A 344 -2.18 -15.02 9.11
C PHE A 344 -0.89 -15.47 8.42
N GLY A 345 0.09 -14.58 8.22
CA GLY A 345 1.41 -14.94 7.71
C GLY A 345 1.50 -15.07 6.20
N VAL A 346 0.59 -14.45 5.46
CA VAL A 346 0.67 -14.36 4.00
C VAL A 346 1.99 -13.68 3.59
N HIS A 347 2.71 -14.23 2.63
CA HIS A 347 3.90 -13.60 2.05
C HIS A 347 3.47 -12.55 1.02
N ILE A 348 3.52 -11.28 1.42
CA ILE A 348 3.04 -10.17 0.59
C ILE A 348 4.24 -9.38 0.07
N SER A 349 4.29 -9.16 -1.25
CA SER A 349 5.33 -8.38 -1.92
C SER A 349 4.69 -7.25 -2.72
N ILE A 350 4.84 -6.02 -2.20
CA ILE A 350 4.22 -4.80 -2.73
C ILE A 350 5.21 -3.65 -2.51
N PRO A 351 5.51 -2.83 -3.54
CA PRO A 351 5.08 -2.98 -4.92
C PRO A 351 5.90 -4.09 -5.62
N THR A 352 5.24 -4.96 -6.36
CA THR A 352 5.88 -5.96 -7.22
C THR A 352 4.96 -6.27 -8.40
N ARG A 353 5.44 -5.98 -9.60
CA ARG A 353 4.72 -6.27 -10.84
C ARG A 353 4.97 -7.71 -11.27
N VAL A 354 3.88 -8.42 -11.54
CA VAL A 354 3.91 -9.70 -12.26
C VAL A 354 3.98 -9.42 -13.76
N ARG A 355 4.89 -10.11 -14.44
CA ARG A 355 5.15 -9.98 -15.88
C ARG A 355 4.41 -11.03 -16.70
N ALA A 356 4.40 -12.28 -16.25
CA ALA A 356 3.83 -13.40 -17.00
C ALA A 356 3.34 -14.53 -16.09
N LEU A 357 2.37 -15.30 -16.58
CA LEU A 357 1.99 -16.61 -16.04
C LEU A 357 2.47 -17.71 -16.98
N HIS A 358 3.33 -18.61 -16.50
CA HIS A 358 3.71 -19.82 -17.23
C HIS A 358 2.80 -20.96 -16.79
N CYS A 359 1.86 -21.34 -17.66
CA CYS A 359 0.79 -22.29 -17.39
C CYS A 359 0.78 -23.53 -18.29
N ASP A 360 1.85 -23.72 -19.06
CA ASP A 360 2.11 -24.89 -19.93
C ASP A 360 2.74 -26.06 -19.16
N ARG A 361 3.12 -25.85 -17.90
CA ARG A 361 3.79 -26.83 -17.04
C ARG A 361 3.32 -26.77 -15.59
N MET A 362 3.67 -27.80 -14.85
CA MET A 362 3.37 -27.94 -13.42
C MET A 362 4.67 -28.10 -12.60
N PRO A 363 4.81 -27.43 -11.44
CA PRO A 363 3.90 -26.40 -10.88
C PRO A 363 3.76 -25.18 -11.80
N LEU A 364 2.66 -24.44 -11.64
CA LEU A 364 2.46 -23.16 -12.33
C LEU A 364 3.54 -22.18 -11.86
N GLU A 365 3.98 -21.26 -12.70
CA GLU A 365 4.98 -20.27 -12.32
C GLU A 365 4.53 -18.85 -12.65
N VAL A 366 4.61 -17.98 -11.65
CA VAL A 366 4.40 -16.53 -11.81
C VAL A 366 5.75 -15.86 -11.97
N GLU A 367 6.00 -15.24 -13.13
CA GLU A 367 7.22 -14.48 -13.40
C GLU A 367 7.05 -13.03 -12.96
N LEU A 368 7.96 -12.55 -12.11
CA LEU A 368 8.01 -11.18 -11.64
C LEU A 368 8.77 -10.28 -12.64
N ALA A 369 8.60 -8.97 -12.54
CA ALA A 369 9.28 -8.01 -13.43
C ALA A 369 10.82 -8.05 -13.33
N ASP A 370 11.37 -8.52 -12.21
CA ASP A 370 12.82 -8.73 -12.03
C ASP A 370 13.32 -10.08 -12.58
N GLY A 371 12.43 -10.86 -13.22
CA GLY A 371 12.73 -12.16 -13.83
C GLY A 371 12.68 -13.34 -12.87
N LYS A 372 12.47 -13.12 -11.56
CA LYS A 372 12.27 -14.22 -10.61
C LYS A 372 10.97 -14.96 -10.91
N ARG A 373 10.96 -16.25 -10.62
CA ARG A 373 9.80 -17.13 -10.83
C ARG A 373 9.35 -17.72 -9.52
N ILE A 374 8.05 -17.64 -9.27
CA ILE A 374 7.41 -18.11 -8.05
C ILE A 374 6.53 -19.30 -8.41
N ALA A 375 6.92 -20.48 -7.93
CA ALA A 375 6.21 -21.72 -8.18
C ALA A 375 4.96 -21.83 -7.30
N SER A 376 3.87 -22.33 -7.87
CA SER A 376 2.61 -22.51 -7.16
C SER A 376 1.83 -23.71 -7.68
N HIS A 377 1.08 -24.35 -6.79
CA HIS A 377 0.04 -25.27 -7.22
C HIS A 377 -1.08 -24.47 -7.90
N THR A 378 -1.69 -23.50 -7.25
CA THR A 378 -2.81 -22.73 -7.84
C THR A 378 -2.48 -21.26 -8.02
N VAL A 379 -3.17 -20.60 -8.96
CA VAL A 379 -3.05 -19.14 -9.14
C VAL A 379 -4.42 -18.51 -9.10
N VAL A 380 -4.59 -17.44 -8.34
CA VAL A 380 -5.81 -16.63 -8.30
C VAL A 380 -5.50 -15.25 -8.88
N ILE A 381 -6.11 -14.95 -10.02
CA ILE A 381 -5.99 -13.68 -10.72
C ILE A 381 -7.02 -12.71 -10.12
N ALA A 382 -6.52 -11.74 -9.36
CA ALA A 382 -7.28 -10.68 -8.70
C ALA A 382 -6.78 -9.28 -9.14
N SER A 383 -6.24 -9.18 -10.36
CA SER A 383 -5.55 -7.99 -10.88
C SER A 383 -6.48 -6.79 -11.13
N GLY A 384 -7.80 -7.01 -11.05
CA GLY A 384 -8.82 -5.97 -11.20
C GLY A 384 -8.82 -5.35 -12.60
N ALA A 385 -9.21 -4.08 -12.66
CA ALA A 385 -9.26 -3.29 -13.88
C ALA A 385 -8.65 -1.90 -13.64
N ALA A 386 -8.30 -1.21 -14.71
CA ALA A 386 -7.92 0.20 -14.72
C ALA A 386 -9.08 1.04 -15.30
N TYR A 387 -9.19 2.31 -14.90
CA TYR A 387 -10.14 3.20 -15.55
C TYR A 387 -9.79 3.35 -17.02
N ARG A 388 -10.79 3.16 -17.88
CA ARG A 388 -10.61 3.31 -19.32
C ARG A 388 -10.32 4.77 -19.64
N LYS A 389 -9.26 4.99 -20.41
CA LYS A 389 -8.95 6.30 -20.98
C LYS A 389 -9.71 6.46 -22.29
N PRO A 390 -10.74 7.33 -22.36
CA PRO A 390 -11.44 7.57 -23.61
C PRO A 390 -10.51 8.28 -24.61
N ALA A 391 -10.70 8.04 -25.90
CA ALA A 391 -9.98 8.75 -26.95
C ALA A 391 -10.50 10.21 -27.05
N ILE A 392 -9.93 11.09 -26.22
CA ILE A 392 -10.24 12.52 -26.17
C ILE A 392 -8.97 13.29 -26.50
N GLU A 393 -9.07 14.22 -27.44
CA GLU A 393 -7.94 15.07 -27.82
C GLU A 393 -7.45 15.89 -26.61
N GLY A 394 -6.14 15.86 -26.34
CA GLY A 394 -5.53 16.55 -25.20
C GLY A 394 -5.53 15.79 -23.88
N LEU A 395 -6.19 14.63 -23.78
CA LEU A 395 -6.32 13.86 -22.53
C LEU A 395 -4.99 13.40 -21.94
N ASP A 396 -4.12 12.77 -22.74
CA ASP A 396 -2.88 12.24 -22.20
C ASP A 396 -1.94 13.34 -21.70
N ARG A 397 -1.89 14.48 -22.39
CA ARG A 397 -1.12 15.66 -21.99
C ARG A 397 -1.59 16.27 -20.67
N LEU A 398 -2.91 16.32 -20.47
CA LEU A 398 -3.53 16.96 -19.29
C LEU A 398 -3.83 16.00 -18.14
N THR A 399 -3.54 14.70 -18.30
CA THR A 399 -3.66 13.71 -17.22
C THR A 399 -2.70 14.06 -16.09
N GLY A 400 -3.22 14.28 -14.88
CA GLY A 400 -2.45 14.78 -13.74
C GLY A 400 -2.33 16.31 -13.67
N HIS A 401 -2.58 17.02 -14.76
CA HIS A 401 -2.58 18.49 -14.86
C HIS A 401 -4.00 19.05 -14.91
N GLY A 402 -4.85 18.57 -14.00
CA GLY A 402 -6.28 18.93 -13.92
C GLY A 402 -7.23 17.86 -14.43
N VAL A 403 -6.75 16.78 -15.06
CA VAL A 403 -7.58 15.61 -15.38
C VAL A 403 -7.29 14.44 -14.45
N PHE A 404 -8.34 13.92 -13.81
CA PHE A 404 -8.28 12.87 -12.79
C PHE A 404 -9.23 11.72 -13.11
N PHE A 405 -8.84 10.48 -12.78
CA PHE A 405 -9.66 9.27 -12.96
C PHE A 405 -10.29 8.79 -11.65
N GLY A 406 -10.45 9.69 -10.68
CA GLY A 406 -11.01 9.41 -9.36
C GLY A 406 -10.96 10.63 -8.47
N THR A 407 -11.62 10.55 -7.31
CA THR A 407 -11.71 11.66 -6.36
C THR A 407 -11.17 11.22 -4.99
N SER A 408 -10.01 11.74 -4.60
CA SER A 408 -9.47 11.61 -3.24
C SER A 408 -9.61 12.93 -2.45
N PRO A 409 -9.36 12.92 -1.13
CA PRO A 409 -9.32 14.14 -0.33
C PRO A 409 -8.29 15.17 -0.80
N VAL A 410 -7.25 14.76 -1.52
CA VAL A 410 -6.26 15.68 -2.08
C VAL A 410 -6.86 16.45 -3.26
N GLU A 411 -7.39 15.77 -4.27
CA GLU A 411 -7.99 16.46 -5.42
C GLU A 411 -9.21 17.29 -4.99
N ALA A 412 -10.02 16.79 -4.06
CA ALA A 412 -11.18 17.54 -3.58
C ALA A 412 -10.81 18.86 -2.88
N LYS A 413 -9.63 18.94 -2.22
CA LYS A 413 -9.12 20.20 -1.67
C LYS A 413 -8.71 21.17 -2.77
N LEU A 414 -8.14 20.69 -3.87
CA LEU A 414 -7.76 21.51 -5.03
C LEU A 414 -8.98 22.15 -5.69
N CYS A 415 -10.15 21.51 -5.61
CA CYS A 415 -11.40 22.01 -6.17
C CYS A 415 -12.07 23.13 -5.35
N ARG A 416 -11.51 23.53 -4.20
CA ARG A 416 -12.18 24.50 -3.32
C ARG A 416 -12.43 25.83 -4.06
N ALA A 417 -13.69 26.27 -4.03
CA ALA A 417 -14.15 27.48 -4.71
C ALA A 417 -13.98 27.49 -6.25
N LEU A 418 -13.77 26.32 -6.87
CA LEU A 418 -13.71 26.17 -8.32
C LEU A 418 -14.93 25.44 -8.86
N ASP A 419 -15.25 25.70 -10.12
CA ASP A 419 -16.18 24.89 -10.90
C ASP A 419 -15.43 23.69 -11.49
N VAL A 420 -16.07 22.53 -11.47
CA VAL A 420 -15.47 21.26 -11.91
C VAL A 420 -16.41 20.47 -12.81
N VAL A 421 -15.84 19.67 -13.69
CA VAL A 421 -16.58 18.75 -14.56
C VAL A 421 -16.37 17.31 -14.11
N VAL A 422 -17.45 16.53 -14.09
CA VAL A 422 -17.43 15.08 -13.85
C VAL A 422 -18.08 14.36 -15.03
N ILE A 423 -17.42 13.36 -15.61
CA ILE A 423 -17.97 12.49 -16.66
C ILE A 423 -18.31 11.14 -16.05
N GLY A 424 -19.57 10.69 -16.18
CA GLY A 424 -19.95 9.30 -15.90
C GLY A 424 -21.32 9.14 -15.27
N GLY A 425 -22.04 8.07 -15.66
CA GLY A 425 -23.41 7.79 -15.18
C GLY A 425 -23.51 6.72 -14.10
N GLY A 426 -22.41 6.06 -13.71
CA GLY A 426 -22.44 4.96 -12.73
C GLY A 426 -22.24 5.42 -11.27
N ASN A 427 -22.30 4.47 -10.33
CA ASN A 427 -22.16 4.76 -8.90
C ASN A 427 -20.87 5.50 -8.51
N SER A 428 -19.72 5.15 -9.11
CA SER A 428 -18.45 5.80 -8.80
C SER A 428 -18.49 7.30 -9.13
N ALA A 429 -19.08 7.65 -10.27
CA ALA A 429 -19.31 9.04 -10.65
C ALA A 429 -20.25 9.73 -9.65
N GLY A 430 -21.36 9.08 -9.29
CA GLY A 430 -22.33 9.65 -8.34
C GLY A 430 -21.75 9.91 -6.94
N GLN A 431 -20.91 9.00 -6.43
CA GLN A 431 -20.18 9.19 -5.18
C GLN A 431 -19.16 10.34 -5.30
N GLY A 432 -18.44 10.43 -6.42
CA GLY A 432 -17.53 11.52 -6.73
C GLY A 432 -18.22 12.88 -6.75
N VAL A 433 -19.37 12.99 -7.44
CA VAL A 433 -20.19 14.21 -7.52
C VAL A 433 -20.62 14.66 -6.13
N VAL A 434 -21.19 13.77 -5.33
CA VAL A 434 -21.65 14.09 -3.97
C VAL A 434 -20.48 14.57 -3.08
N TYR A 435 -19.31 13.95 -3.22
CA TYR A 435 -18.13 14.34 -2.47
C TYR A 435 -17.59 15.71 -2.91
N LEU A 436 -17.41 15.90 -4.22
CA LEU A 436 -16.92 17.16 -4.81
C LEU A 436 -17.86 18.32 -4.54
N ALA A 437 -19.18 18.13 -4.60
CA ALA A 437 -20.17 19.16 -4.32
C ALA A 437 -20.07 19.75 -2.90
N SER A 438 -19.42 19.05 -1.95
CA SER A 438 -19.14 19.57 -0.62
C SER A 438 -17.94 20.51 -0.54
N GLN A 439 -17.10 20.56 -1.59
CA GLN A 439 -15.85 21.33 -1.64
C GLN A 439 -15.82 22.35 -2.79
N ALA A 440 -16.37 21.98 -3.96
CA ALA A 440 -16.39 22.78 -5.17
C ALA A 440 -17.46 23.89 -5.13
N ASN A 441 -17.25 24.94 -5.91
CA ASN A 441 -18.25 25.98 -6.11
C ASN A 441 -19.44 25.44 -6.92
N HIS A 442 -19.16 24.76 -8.03
CA HIS A 442 -20.17 24.10 -8.86
C HIS A 442 -19.64 22.78 -9.46
N VAL A 443 -20.52 21.80 -9.66
CA VAL A 443 -20.18 20.52 -10.32
C VAL A 443 -21.07 20.33 -11.55
N HIS A 444 -20.46 20.28 -12.73
CA HIS A 444 -21.12 19.88 -13.97
C HIS A 444 -20.98 18.37 -14.16
N LEU A 445 -22.09 17.64 -14.05
CA LEU A 445 -22.14 16.19 -14.27
C LEU A 445 -22.56 15.91 -15.72
N LEU A 446 -21.66 15.36 -16.53
CA LEU A 446 -21.88 15.00 -17.92
C LEU A 446 -22.14 13.49 -18.04
N ILE A 447 -23.22 13.13 -18.73
CA ILE A 447 -23.51 11.74 -19.11
C ILE A 447 -23.85 11.65 -20.60
N ARG A 448 -23.43 10.54 -21.23
CA ARG A 448 -23.84 10.22 -22.62
C ARG A 448 -25.26 9.68 -22.71
N GLY A 449 -25.77 9.09 -21.63
CA GLY A 449 -27.14 8.57 -21.56
C GLY A 449 -28.16 9.69 -21.37
N ARG A 450 -29.44 9.31 -21.45
CA ARG A 450 -30.58 10.22 -21.21
C ARG A 450 -30.88 10.42 -19.73
N GLU A 451 -30.51 9.46 -18.89
CA GLU A 451 -30.90 9.42 -17.47
C GLU A 451 -29.87 8.62 -16.64
N LEU A 452 -29.82 8.89 -15.34
CA LEU A 452 -28.89 8.23 -14.41
C LEU A 452 -29.39 6.86 -13.94
N GLU A 453 -30.70 6.66 -13.97
CA GLU A 453 -31.45 5.49 -13.49
C GLU A 453 -31.01 4.19 -14.15
N SER A 454 -30.48 4.27 -15.37
CA SER A 454 -29.96 3.13 -16.13
C SER A 454 -28.79 2.41 -15.46
N SER A 455 -28.00 3.10 -14.63
CA SER A 455 -26.75 2.54 -14.08
C SER A 455 -26.37 3.02 -12.68
N MET A 456 -26.94 4.13 -12.19
CA MET A 456 -26.67 4.66 -10.86
C MET A 456 -27.69 4.16 -9.83
N SER A 457 -27.24 3.84 -8.62
CA SER A 457 -28.13 3.51 -7.50
C SER A 457 -29.03 4.67 -7.12
N ARG A 458 -30.31 4.37 -6.84
CA ARG A 458 -31.36 5.34 -6.52
C ARG A 458 -30.98 6.37 -5.46
N TYR A 459 -30.33 5.94 -4.37
CA TYR A 459 -29.94 6.85 -3.29
C TYR A 459 -28.96 7.96 -3.72
N LEU A 460 -28.09 7.68 -4.71
CA LEU A 460 -27.17 8.69 -5.26
C LEU A 460 -27.92 9.66 -6.16
N ILE A 461 -28.83 9.16 -7.00
CA ILE A 461 -29.69 9.99 -7.85
C ILE A 461 -30.48 10.97 -6.98
N ASP A 462 -31.16 10.47 -5.94
CA ASP A 462 -31.95 11.29 -5.02
C ASP A 462 -31.10 12.32 -4.27
N ARG A 463 -29.83 12.00 -3.95
CA ARG A 463 -28.90 12.91 -3.29
C ARG A 463 -28.39 13.99 -4.25
N ILE A 464 -28.00 13.60 -5.47
CA ILE A 464 -27.55 14.51 -6.53
C ILE A 464 -28.65 15.52 -6.86
N ALA A 465 -29.89 15.06 -7.02
CA ALA A 465 -31.04 15.92 -7.31
C ALA A 465 -31.33 16.98 -6.22
N ARG A 466 -30.82 16.79 -4.99
CA ARG A 466 -30.97 17.73 -3.86
C ARG A 466 -29.79 18.69 -3.71
N LEU A 467 -28.72 18.54 -4.49
CA LEU A 467 -27.55 19.39 -4.40
C LEU A 467 -27.76 20.65 -5.26
N PRO A 468 -27.82 21.86 -4.66
CA PRO A 468 -28.13 23.08 -5.40
C PRO A 468 -26.98 23.54 -6.32
N ASN A 469 -25.76 23.02 -6.10
CA ASN A 469 -24.56 23.36 -6.85
C ASN A 469 -24.15 22.27 -7.85
N VAL A 470 -25.08 21.40 -8.26
CA VAL A 470 -24.83 20.36 -9.27
C VAL A 470 -25.77 20.54 -10.45
N THR A 471 -25.22 20.56 -11.66
CA THR A 471 -25.99 20.55 -12.91
C THR A 471 -25.76 19.26 -13.68
N LEU A 472 -26.83 18.53 -13.99
CA LEU A 472 -26.78 17.34 -14.86
C LEU A 472 -26.94 17.75 -16.33
N HIS A 473 -25.99 17.33 -17.14
CA HIS A 473 -25.97 17.49 -18.60
C HIS A 473 -26.09 16.11 -19.24
N THR A 474 -27.26 15.81 -19.78
CA THR A 474 -27.58 14.54 -20.43
C THR A 474 -27.26 14.56 -21.91
N GLU A 475 -26.99 13.40 -22.51
CA GLU A 475 -26.63 13.27 -23.92
C GLU A 475 -25.45 14.18 -24.34
N THR A 476 -24.52 14.43 -23.41
CA THR A 476 -23.36 15.30 -23.61
C THR A 476 -22.07 14.49 -23.62
N GLU A 477 -21.24 14.71 -24.65
CA GLU A 477 -19.98 14.01 -24.87
C GLU A 477 -18.79 14.98 -24.93
N VAL A 478 -17.74 14.70 -24.17
CA VAL A 478 -16.47 15.45 -24.25
C VAL A 478 -15.70 15.05 -25.51
N VAL A 479 -15.28 16.04 -26.30
CA VAL A 479 -14.58 15.82 -27.58
C VAL A 479 -13.10 16.23 -27.52
N SER A 480 -12.77 17.30 -26.79
CA SER A 480 -11.39 17.77 -26.65
C SER A 480 -11.19 18.55 -25.36
N LEU A 481 -9.93 18.65 -24.94
CA LEU A 481 -9.51 19.37 -23.74
C LEU A 481 -8.52 20.46 -24.11
N SER A 482 -8.77 21.68 -23.63
CA SER A 482 -7.90 22.82 -23.82
C SER A 482 -7.09 23.07 -22.55
N GLY A 483 -5.80 23.37 -22.70
CA GLY A 483 -4.90 23.66 -21.58
C GLY A 483 -3.45 23.79 -22.04
N ASP A 484 -2.60 24.33 -21.17
CA ASP A 484 -1.14 24.35 -21.36
C ASP A 484 -0.50 23.09 -20.74
N GLU A 485 0.84 23.02 -20.71
CA GLU A 485 1.57 21.89 -20.10
C GLU A 485 1.35 21.75 -18.59
N SER A 486 0.83 22.77 -17.93
CA SER A 486 0.69 22.84 -16.48
C SER A 486 -0.76 22.70 -15.99
N SER A 487 -1.75 23.05 -16.82
CA SER A 487 -3.15 23.07 -16.38
C SER A 487 -4.16 22.97 -17.52
N LEU A 488 -5.23 22.19 -17.26
CA LEU A 488 -6.51 22.28 -17.97
C LEU A 488 -7.11 23.68 -17.83
N THR A 489 -7.66 24.21 -18.93
CA THR A 489 -8.36 25.50 -18.97
C THR A 489 -9.80 25.39 -19.46
N ALA A 490 -10.11 24.40 -20.30
CA ALA A 490 -11.49 24.17 -20.74
C ALA A 490 -11.77 22.72 -21.16
N VAL A 491 -13.03 22.31 -21.02
CA VAL A 491 -13.57 21.03 -21.49
C VAL A 491 -14.58 21.30 -22.59
N ASN A 492 -14.27 20.87 -23.83
CA ASN A 492 -15.12 21.05 -24.98
C ASN A 492 -16.00 19.83 -25.20
N CYS A 493 -17.30 20.04 -25.38
CA CYS A 493 -18.30 19.01 -25.47
C CYS A 493 -19.24 19.22 -26.66
N LYS A 494 -19.84 18.12 -27.13
CA LYS A 494 -21.03 18.12 -27.98
C LYS A 494 -22.25 17.81 -27.12
N SER A 495 -23.25 18.67 -27.15
CA SER A 495 -24.54 18.47 -26.50
C SER A 495 -25.68 18.41 -27.52
N PRO A 496 -26.91 18.06 -27.11
CA PRO A 496 -28.08 18.12 -28.00
C PRO A 496 -28.39 19.53 -28.53
N GLN A 497 -27.90 20.58 -27.85
CA GLN A 497 -28.09 21.97 -28.26
C GLN A 497 -26.95 22.52 -29.14
N GLY A 498 -25.90 21.71 -29.38
CA GLY A 498 -24.71 22.09 -30.14
C GLY A 498 -23.42 21.98 -29.34
N ASP A 499 -22.37 22.61 -29.83
CA ASP A 499 -21.07 22.61 -29.16
C ASP A 499 -21.12 23.51 -27.92
N VAL A 500 -20.60 23.01 -26.79
CA VAL A 500 -20.53 23.73 -25.50
C VAL A 500 -19.14 23.59 -24.90
N SER A 501 -18.66 24.61 -24.20
CA SER A 501 -17.38 24.60 -23.49
C SER A 501 -17.60 24.95 -22.02
N PHE A 502 -16.86 24.28 -21.14
CA PHE A 502 -16.80 24.56 -19.71
C PHE A 502 -15.41 25.08 -19.35
N ASP A 503 -15.33 26.34 -18.89
CA ASP A 503 -14.09 26.95 -18.43
C ASP A 503 -13.76 26.46 -17.00
N VAL A 504 -13.10 25.31 -16.92
CA VAL A 504 -12.79 24.64 -15.66
C VAL A 504 -11.33 24.22 -15.60
N LYS A 505 -10.78 24.19 -14.38
CA LYS A 505 -9.43 23.70 -14.10
C LYS A 505 -9.36 22.21 -13.83
N HIS A 506 -10.50 21.59 -13.51
CA HIS A 506 -10.54 20.20 -13.08
C HIS A 506 -11.64 19.39 -13.76
N LEU A 507 -11.25 18.23 -14.28
CA LEU A 507 -12.08 17.23 -14.92
C LEU A 507 -11.89 15.87 -14.24
N PHE A 508 -12.99 15.22 -13.86
CA PHE A 508 -13.00 13.89 -13.27
C PHE A 508 -13.68 12.88 -14.20
N ILE A 509 -12.98 11.83 -14.59
CA ILE A 509 -13.44 10.85 -15.59
C ILE A 509 -13.76 9.51 -14.94
N PHE A 510 -15.00 9.04 -15.13
CA PHE A 510 -15.52 7.75 -14.66
C PHE A 510 -16.15 6.94 -15.83
N THR A 511 -15.39 6.73 -16.91
CA THR A 511 -15.88 6.14 -18.18
C THR A 511 -15.52 4.65 -18.35
N GLY A 512 -16.04 3.78 -17.47
CA GLY A 512 -15.80 2.32 -17.57
C GLY A 512 -14.37 1.90 -17.20
N ALA A 513 -14.05 0.62 -17.43
CA ALA A 513 -12.78 0.04 -17.02
C ALA A 513 -12.26 -0.99 -18.03
N ASP A 514 -10.93 -1.07 -18.15
CA ASP A 514 -10.21 -2.07 -18.94
C ASP A 514 -9.53 -3.06 -17.98
N PRO A 515 -9.71 -4.38 -18.14
CA PRO A 515 -9.19 -5.37 -17.22
C PRO A 515 -7.67 -5.50 -17.31
N ASN A 516 -6.99 -5.69 -16.18
CA ASN A 516 -5.53 -5.81 -16.15
C ASN A 516 -5.12 -7.26 -16.51
N THR A 517 -5.14 -7.59 -17.81
CA THR A 517 -4.95 -8.95 -18.33
C THR A 517 -3.76 -9.12 -19.28
N ASP A 518 -3.10 -8.05 -19.72
CA ASP A 518 -1.99 -8.08 -20.69
C ASP A 518 -0.86 -9.06 -20.29
N TRP A 519 -0.60 -9.22 -18.99
CA TRP A 519 0.42 -10.15 -18.47
C TRP A 519 0.07 -11.64 -18.63
N LEU A 520 -1.14 -11.95 -19.08
CA LEU A 520 -1.59 -13.31 -19.40
C LEU A 520 -1.33 -13.69 -20.85
N GLU A 521 -0.81 -12.77 -21.68
CA GLU A 521 -0.37 -13.10 -23.03
C GLU A 521 0.60 -14.30 -23.02
N GLY A 522 0.28 -15.33 -23.80
CA GLY A 522 1.03 -16.58 -23.84
C GLY A 522 0.59 -17.64 -22.81
N CYS A 523 -0.29 -17.29 -21.87
CA CYS A 523 -1.06 -18.25 -21.09
C CYS A 523 -2.45 -18.39 -21.72
N ASN A 524 -2.94 -19.63 -21.88
CA ASN A 524 -4.21 -19.94 -22.56
C ASN A 524 -5.48 -19.55 -21.74
N VAL A 525 -5.41 -18.48 -20.96
CA VAL A 525 -6.55 -17.91 -20.24
C VAL A 525 -7.42 -17.13 -21.23
N GLU A 526 -8.66 -17.58 -21.40
CA GLU A 526 -9.61 -16.96 -22.31
C GLU A 526 -10.25 -15.69 -21.73
N THR A 527 -10.42 -14.69 -22.59
CA THR A 527 -11.13 -13.44 -22.27
C THR A 527 -12.35 -13.24 -23.17
N ASP A 528 -13.30 -12.42 -22.73
CA ASP A 528 -14.38 -11.93 -23.59
C ASP A 528 -13.89 -10.85 -24.58
N ASP A 529 -14.78 -10.37 -25.45
CA ASP A 529 -14.49 -9.33 -26.44
C ASP A 529 -14.01 -7.99 -25.84
N LYS A 530 -14.14 -7.82 -24.52
CA LYS A 530 -13.71 -6.62 -23.77
C LYS A 530 -12.46 -6.89 -22.95
N GLY A 531 -11.84 -8.06 -23.11
CA GLY A 531 -10.62 -8.48 -22.41
C GLY A 531 -10.85 -9.02 -21.00
N PHE A 532 -12.09 -9.17 -20.51
CA PHE A 532 -12.32 -9.69 -19.15
C PHE A 532 -12.24 -11.21 -19.13
N ILE A 533 -11.63 -11.78 -18.09
CA ILE A 533 -11.38 -13.23 -18.00
C ILE A 533 -12.70 -14.00 -17.88
N ARG A 534 -12.90 -14.98 -18.74
CA ARG A 534 -14.05 -15.89 -18.69
C ARG A 534 -13.80 -16.99 -17.67
N THR A 535 -14.84 -17.43 -16.95
CA THR A 535 -14.72 -18.46 -15.91
C THR A 535 -15.89 -19.45 -15.90
N GLY A 536 -15.70 -20.60 -15.25
CA GLY A 536 -16.74 -21.60 -14.99
C GLY A 536 -17.36 -22.13 -16.28
N SER A 537 -18.69 -22.28 -16.29
CA SER A 537 -19.43 -22.84 -17.44
C SER A 537 -19.24 -22.06 -18.75
N SER A 538 -18.75 -20.82 -18.71
CA SER A 538 -18.47 -20.06 -19.92
C SER A 538 -17.22 -20.55 -20.68
N VAL A 539 -16.32 -21.30 -20.04
CA VAL A 539 -15.07 -21.82 -20.65
C VAL A 539 -14.96 -23.34 -20.56
N HIS A 540 -15.88 -23.98 -19.84
CA HIS A 540 -15.95 -25.44 -19.72
C HIS A 540 -17.24 -25.93 -20.39
N ASP A 541 -17.18 -26.16 -21.71
CA ASP A 541 -18.29 -26.72 -22.48
C ASP A 541 -18.63 -28.15 -22.00
N GLY A 542 -19.92 -28.45 -21.80
CA GLY A 542 -20.42 -29.82 -21.57
C GLY A 542 -20.47 -30.29 -20.11
N TYR A 543 -20.13 -29.44 -19.14
CA TYR A 543 -20.28 -29.74 -17.70
C TYR A 543 -21.42 -28.91 -17.11
N GLU A 544 -22.60 -29.54 -16.94
CA GLU A 544 -23.79 -28.89 -16.36
C GLU A 544 -23.63 -28.58 -14.85
N ASP A 545 -22.57 -29.06 -14.21
CA ASP A 545 -22.30 -28.90 -12.78
C ASP A 545 -20.79 -28.68 -12.55
N VAL A 546 -20.28 -27.48 -12.84
CA VAL A 546 -18.88 -27.13 -12.56
C VAL A 546 -18.79 -26.58 -11.15
N ASP A 547 -18.35 -27.40 -10.18
CA ASP A 547 -18.01 -26.96 -8.81
C ASP A 547 -16.96 -25.81 -8.81
N LEU A 548 -16.24 -25.66 -9.93
CA LEU A 548 -15.17 -24.68 -10.17
C LEU A 548 -15.66 -23.44 -10.94
N THR A 549 -16.68 -22.75 -10.40
CA THR A 549 -17.33 -21.59 -11.05
C THR A 549 -16.42 -20.37 -11.29
N LEU A 550 -15.27 -20.30 -10.60
CA LEU A 550 -14.29 -19.21 -10.70
C LEU A 550 -13.00 -19.64 -11.42
N GLU A 551 -12.91 -20.91 -11.85
CA GLU A 551 -11.78 -21.40 -12.63
C GLU A 551 -11.85 -20.84 -14.06
N THR A 552 -10.68 -20.52 -14.59
CA THR A 552 -10.51 -20.02 -15.97
C THR A 552 -10.44 -21.19 -16.95
N SER A 553 -10.22 -20.93 -18.24
CA SER A 553 -9.92 -21.97 -19.23
C SER A 553 -8.65 -22.78 -18.92
N VAL A 554 -7.83 -22.35 -17.95
CA VAL A 554 -6.61 -23.05 -17.50
C VAL A 554 -6.85 -23.72 -16.13
N PRO A 555 -6.72 -25.06 -16.03
CA PRO A 555 -6.94 -25.78 -14.77
C PRO A 555 -6.02 -25.33 -13.62
N GLY A 556 -6.60 -25.08 -12.46
CA GLY A 556 -5.91 -24.56 -11.26
C GLY A 556 -5.59 -23.07 -11.32
N VAL A 557 -6.04 -22.34 -12.36
CA VAL A 557 -5.99 -20.89 -12.46
C VAL A 557 -7.40 -20.34 -12.34
N PHE A 558 -7.61 -19.45 -11.37
CA PHE A 558 -8.90 -18.84 -11.05
C PHE A 558 -8.87 -17.34 -11.32
N ALA A 559 -10.02 -16.73 -11.57
CA ALA A 559 -10.16 -15.28 -11.67
C ALA A 559 -11.28 -14.76 -10.77
N ILE A 560 -11.03 -13.66 -10.05
CA ILE A 560 -11.96 -13.06 -9.10
C ILE A 560 -11.98 -11.53 -9.17
N GLY A 561 -13.12 -10.95 -8.82
CA GLY A 561 -13.32 -9.51 -8.76
C GLY A 561 -13.40 -8.85 -10.13
N ASP A 562 -12.92 -7.62 -10.23
CA ASP A 562 -13.20 -6.76 -11.39
C ASP A 562 -12.50 -7.21 -12.68
N VAL A 563 -11.52 -8.12 -12.62
CA VAL A 563 -10.88 -8.69 -13.83
C VAL A 563 -11.77 -9.72 -14.54
N ARG A 564 -12.72 -10.31 -13.82
CA ARG A 564 -13.60 -11.39 -14.32
C ARG A 564 -14.76 -10.85 -15.15
N SER A 565 -15.11 -11.56 -16.22
CA SER A 565 -16.27 -11.26 -17.05
C SER A 565 -17.57 -11.48 -16.25
N GLY A 566 -18.54 -10.58 -16.43
CA GLY A 566 -19.82 -10.65 -15.74
C GLY A 566 -19.78 -10.40 -14.21
N SER A 567 -18.64 -10.02 -13.64
CA SER A 567 -18.59 -9.67 -12.21
C SER A 567 -19.34 -8.39 -11.90
N THR A 568 -19.91 -8.28 -10.69
CA THR A 568 -20.81 -7.19 -10.29
C THR A 568 -20.13 -5.81 -10.20
N LYS A 569 -18.79 -5.76 -10.26
CA LYS A 569 -17.96 -4.54 -10.11
C LYS A 569 -18.27 -3.76 -8.82
N ARG A 570 -18.34 -4.49 -7.69
CA ARG A 570 -18.63 -3.97 -6.35
C ARG A 570 -17.63 -4.52 -5.35
N VAL A 571 -17.22 -3.69 -4.39
CA VAL A 571 -16.29 -4.08 -3.32
C VAL A 571 -16.80 -5.30 -2.54
N ALA A 572 -18.07 -5.32 -2.14
CA ALA A 572 -18.65 -6.46 -1.41
C ALA A 572 -18.70 -7.75 -2.24
N ALA A 573 -19.03 -7.66 -3.52
CA ALA A 573 -19.03 -8.81 -4.43
C ALA A 573 -17.61 -9.35 -4.66
N ALA A 574 -16.64 -8.44 -4.86
CA ALA A 574 -15.23 -8.79 -5.00
C ALA A 574 -14.69 -9.51 -3.76
N VAL A 575 -15.03 -9.03 -2.55
CA VAL A 575 -14.69 -9.72 -1.29
C VAL A 575 -15.37 -11.09 -1.21
N GLY A 576 -16.64 -11.19 -1.60
CA GLY A 576 -17.37 -12.45 -1.63
C GLY A 576 -16.74 -13.49 -2.56
N GLU A 577 -16.37 -13.10 -3.79
CA GLU A 577 -15.64 -13.97 -4.73
C GLU A 577 -14.27 -14.38 -4.17
N GLY A 578 -13.55 -13.45 -3.53
CA GLY A 578 -12.28 -13.75 -2.87
C GLY A 578 -12.38 -14.78 -1.74
N ALA A 579 -13.46 -14.75 -0.95
CA ALA A 579 -13.73 -15.80 0.03
C ALA A 579 -14.13 -17.13 -0.65
N ALA A 580 -15.02 -17.07 -1.65
CA ALA A 580 -15.59 -18.24 -2.30
C ALA A 580 -14.55 -19.08 -3.07
N VAL A 581 -13.55 -18.44 -3.71
CA VAL A 581 -12.55 -19.15 -4.52
C VAL A 581 -11.71 -20.12 -3.69
N VAL A 582 -11.51 -19.86 -2.39
CA VAL A 582 -10.65 -20.70 -1.52
C VAL A 582 -11.18 -22.13 -1.41
N GLY A 583 -12.50 -22.32 -1.42
CA GLY A 583 -13.10 -23.66 -1.45
C GLY A 583 -12.75 -24.44 -2.73
N GLN A 584 -12.67 -23.75 -3.87
CA GLN A 584 -12.29 -24.32 -5.16
C GLN A 584 -10.79 -24.64 -5.22
N VAL A 585 -9.95 -23.75 -4.67
CA VAL A 585 -8.51 -23.99 -4.49
C VAL A 585 -8.28 -25.28 -3.70
N HIS A 586 -8.95 -25.46 -2.55
CA HIS A 586 -8.87 -26.70 -1.79
C HIS A 586 -9.30 -27.93 -2.59
N GLY A 587 -10.34 -27.80 -3.43
CA GLY A 587 -10.76 -28.86 -4.35
C GLY A 587 -9.64 -29.34 -5.26
N VAL A 588 -8.99 -28.39 -5.96
CA VAL A 588 -7.88 -28.68 -6.88
C VAL A 588 -6.67 -29.26 -6.15
N LEU A 589 -6.31 -28.72 -4.98
CA LEU A 589 -5.18 -29.23 -4.19
C LEU A 589 -5.40 -30.68 -3.75
N ARG A 590 -6.60 -31.02 -3.27
CA ARG A 590 -6.93 -32.41 -2.89
C ARG A 590 -6.84 -33.36 -4.09
N GLU A 591 -7.32 -32.95 -5.25
CA GLU A 591 -7.28 -33.80 -6.44
C GLU A 591 -5.85 -34.06 -6.91
N ARG A 592 -4.99 -33.04 -6.89
CA ARG A 592 -3.57 -33.21 -7.23
C ARG A 592 -2.81 -34.07 -6.23
N GLN A 593 -3.13 -33.98 -4.95
CA GLN A 593 -2.58 -34.90 -3.93
C GLN A 593 -3.00 -36.35 -4.19
N ARG A 594 -4.24 -36.60 -4.65
CA ARG A 594 -4.69 -37.96 -5.04
C ARG A 594 -3.92 -38.49 -6.24
N LEU A 595 -3.75 -37.69 -7.28
CA LEU A 595 -3.04 -38.09 -8.51
C LEU A 595 -1.55 -38.37 -8.26
N THR A 596 -0.92 -37.62 -7.36
CA THR A 596 0.49 -37.83 -6.98
C THR A 596 0.68 -38.94 -5.94
N GLY A 597 -0.30 -39.14 -5.05
CA GLY A 597 -0.29 -40.18 -4.02
C GLY A 597 -0.70 -41.58 -4.50
N GLY A 598 -1.45 -41.69 -5.60
CA GLY A 598 -1.84 -42.96 -6.22
C GLY A 598 -0.76 -43.62 -7.10
N ALA A 599 0.41 -42.98 -7.25
CA ALA A 599 1.53 -43.46 -8.06
C ALA A 599 2.63 -44.18 -7.24
N ARG A 600 2.32 -44.70 -6.05
CA ARG A 600 3.25 -45.47 -5.20
C ARG A 600 2.85 -46.92 -5.04
#